data_AF-M0CVC1-F1
#
_entry.id   AF-M0CVC1-F1
#
_cell.length_a   1.000
_cell.length_b   1.000
_cell.length_c   1.000
_cell.angle_alpha   90.00
_cell.angle_beta   90.00
_cell.angle_gamma   90.00
#
_symmetry.space_group_name_H-M   'P 1'
#
loop_
_entity.id
_entity.type
_entity.pdbx_description
1 polymer ?
#
loop_
_entity_poly.entity_id
_entity_poly.type
_entity_poly.pdbx_seq_one_letter_code
_entity_poly.pdbx_strand_id
1 'polypeptide(L)'
;MLNLDRRRRDLRRDGARFLVGIVGLLVAELVVPAASFLAADGVVHGFLFGASLGVLLSGVFRATARQALSSTLALGVGFALGAVVDLF
;
A
#
# COMPACT_ATOMS: atom_id res chain seq x y z
N MET A 1 -30.14 -18.59 -4.56
CA MET A 1 -29.93 -18.16 -3.16
C MET A 1 -28.42 -18.02 -2.96
N LEU A 2 -27.90 -16.79 -2.97
CA LEU A 2 -26.47 -16.54 -2.77
C LEU A 2 -26.14 -16.91 -1.32
N ASN A 3 -25.48 -18.05 -1.11
CA ASN A 3 -24.88 -18.43 0.17
C ASN A 3 -23.75 -17.44 0.47
N LEU A 4 -24.13 -16.29 1.01
CA LEU A 4 -23.25 -15.39 1.73
C LEU A 4 -22.92 -16.06 3.06
N ASP A 5 -22.12 -17.13 2.99
CA ASP A 5 -21.40 -17.62 4.15
C ASP A 5 -20.70 -16.42 4.76
N ARG A 6 -21.18 -16.03 5.94
CA ARG A 6 -20.56 -15.02 6.78
C ARG A 6 -19.13 -15.48 7.02
N ARG A 7 -18.18 -15.06 6.16
CA ARG A 7 -16.75 -15.08 6.47
C ARG A 7 -16.64 -14.53 7.88
N ARG A 8 -16.29 -15.38 8.85
CA ARG A 8 -16.04 -14.98 10.24
C ARG A 8 -15.14 -13.76 10.18
N ARG A 9 -15.70 -12.62 10.59
CA ARG A 9 -15.01 -11.33 10.52
C ARG A 9 -13.89 -11.37 11.54
N ASP A 10 -12.66 -11.47 11.07
CA ASP A 10 -11.50 -11.31 11.93
C ASP A 10 -11.11 -9.83 11.96
N LEU A 11 -11.93 -9.02 12.66
CA LEU A 11 -11.76 -7.57 12.75
C LEU A 11 -10.36 -7.17 13.22
N ARG A 12 -9.71 -8.00 14.04
CA ARG A 12 -8.33 -7.76 14.49
C ARG A 12 -7.35 -7.82 13.33
N ARG A 13 -7.50 -8.79 12.43
CA ARG A 13 -6.62 -8.94 11.27
C ARG A 13 -6.81 -7.82 10.24
N ASP A 14 -8.05 -7.46 9.98
CA ASP A 14 -8.37 -6.38 9.04
C ASP A 14 -7.90 -5.02 9.58
N GLY A 15 -8.15 -4.74 10.87
CA GLY A 15 -7.68 -3.55 11.55
C GLY A 15 -6.15 -3.47 11.66
N ALA A 16 -5.47 -4.59 11.90
CA ALA A 16 -4.01 -4.63 11.95
C ALA A 16 -3.39 -4.27 10.59
N ARG A 17 -3.94 -4.78 9.48
CA ARG A 17 -3.48 -4.41 8.13
C ARG A 17 -3.69 -2.94 7.84
N PHE A 18 -4.83 -2.39 8.23
CA PHE A 18 -5.09 -0.97 8.10
C PHE A 18 -4.07 -0.11 8.86
N LEU A 19 -3.81 -0.45 10.12
CA LEU A 19 -2.82 0.25 10.95
C LEU A 19 -1.40 0.13 10.39
N VAL A 20 -1.00 -1.06 9.92
CA VAL A 20 0.31 -1.27 9.27
C VAL A 20 0.44 -0.41 8.01
N GLY A 21 -0.63 -0.30 7.21
CA GLY A 21 -0.65 0.59 6.06
C GLY A 21 -0.48 2.06 6.44
N ILE A 22 -1.16 2.53 7.49
CA ILE A 22 -1.00 3.91 8.01
C ILE A 22 0.43 4.16 8.49
N VAL A 23 1.00 3.24 9.26
CA VAL A 23 2.37 3.38 9.77
C VAL A 23 3.36 3.40 8.61
N GLY A 24 3.19 2.53 7.61
CA GLY A 24 4.02 2.54 6.41
C GLY A 24 3.95 3.87 5.66
N LEU A 25 2.75 4.44 5.53
CA LEU A 25 2.55 5.74 4.88
C LEU A 25 3.26 6.86 5.66
N LEU A 26 3.07 6.91 6.98
CA LEU A 26 3.73 7.88 7.85
C LEU A 26 5.25 7.77 7.76
N VAL A 27 5.80 6.55 7.77
CA VAL A 27 7.24 6.33 7.64
C VAL A 27 7.74 6.79 6.27
N ALA A 28 7.04 6.46 5.19
CA ALA A 28 7.42 6.88 3.84
C ALA A 28 7.48 8.42 3.73
N GLU A 29 6.46 9.10 4.25
CA GLU A 29 6.35 10.57 4.26
C GLU A 29 7.34 11.26 5.20
N LEU A 30 7.70 10.64 6.34
CA LEU A 30 8.65 11.23 7.29
C LEU A 30 10.12 11.06 6.85
N VAL A 31 10.44 9.94 6.21
CA VAL A 31 11.82 9.55 5.89
C VAL A 31 12.31 10.23 4.61
N VAL A 32 11.42 10.47 3.66
CA VAL A 32 11.77 11.13 2.39
C VAL A 32 10.97 12.44 2.32
N PRO A 33 11.60 13.60 2.56
CA PRO A 33 10.93 14.88 2.40
C PRO A 33 10.45 14.99 0.96
N ALA A 34 9.20 15.44 0.76
CA ALA A 34 8.60 15.69 -0.56
C ALA A 34 9.38 16.69 -1.45
N ALA A 35 10.53 17.19 -1.02
CA ALA A 35 11.43 18.02 -1.81
C ALA A 35 12.52 17.20 -2.56
N SER A 36 12.72 15.91 -2.26
CA SER A 36 13.78 15.08 -2.85
C SER A 36 13.33 14.17 -4.00
N PHE A 37 12.18 14.43 -4.62
CA PHE A 37 11.61 13.60 -5.70
C PHE A 37 12.47 13.49 -6.97
N LEU A 38 13.47 14.36 -7.14
CA LEU A 38 14.35 14.39 -8.32
C LEU A 38 15.56 13.43 -8.24
N ALA A 39 15.66 12.60 -7.20
CA ALA A 39 16.75 11.63 -7.02
C ALA A 39 16.22 10.18 -7.01
N ALA A 40 17.12 9.19 -7.05
CA ALA A 40 16.79 7.76 -6.93
C ALA A 40 15.88 7.44 -5.71
N ASP A 41 15.93 8.28 -4.68
CA ASP A 41 15.07 8.23 -3.50
C ASP A 41 13.58 8.42 -3.82
N GLY A 42 13.24 9.14 -4.89
CA GLY A 42 11.86 9.32 -5.36
C GLY A 42 11.21 8.03 -5.85
N VAL A 43 11.99 7.15 -6.49
CA VAL A 43 11.51 5.82 -6.96
C VAL A 43 11.22 4.90 -5.77
N VAL A 44 12.12 4.89 -4.78
CA VAL A 44 11.97 4.09 -3.56
C VAL A 44 10.80 4.62 -2.72
N HIS A 45 10.68 5.93 -2.60
CA HIS A 45 9.55 6.58 -1.93
C HIS A 45 8.23 6.25 -2.61
N GLY A 46 8.14 6.39 -3.94
CA GLY A 46 6.95 6.01 -4.71
C GLY A 46 6.57 4.55 -4.49
N PHE A 47 7.55 3.64 -4.53
CA PHE A 47 7.29 2.22 -4.24
C PHE A 47 6.72 2.00 -2.83
N LEU A 48 7.36 2.59 -1.81
CA LEU A 48 6.94 2.45 -0.41
C LEU A 48 5.56 3.07 -0.16
N PHE A 49 5.28 4.20 -0.79
CA PHE A 49 3.98 4.85 -0.74
C PHE A 49 2.89 3.94 -1.34
N GLY A 50 3.09 3.48 -2.57
CA GLY A 50 2.15 2.59 -3.25
C GLY A 50 1.92 1.27 -2.51
N ALA A 51 2.99 0.68 -1.95
CA ALA A 51 2.89 -0.54 -1.16
C ALA A 51 2.12 -0.31 0.15
N SER A 52 2.38 0.77 0.86
CA SER A 52 1.66 1.14 2.09
C SER A 52 0.17 1.36 1.82
N LEU A 53 -0.14 2.00 0.70
CA LEU A 53 -1.51 2.22 0.23
C LEU A 53 -2.20 0.88 -0.09
N GLY A 54 -1.50 -0.07 -0.73
CA GLY A 54 -2.03 -1.41 -0.99
C GLY A 54 -2.33 -2.21 0.28
N VAL A 55 -1.45 -2.14 1.28
CA VAL A 55 -1.69 -2.78 2.58
C VAL A 55 -2.86 -2.14 3.32
N LEU A 56 -2.96 -0.80 3.29
CA LEU A 56 -4.07 -0.05 3.88
C LEU A 56 -5.41 -0.45 3.25
N LEU A 57 -5.51 -0.40 1.92
CA LEU A 57 -6.70 -0.78 1.17
C LEU A 57 -7.06 -2.26 1.35
N SER A 58 -6.06 -3.13 1.55
CA SER A 58 -6.30 -4.54 1.85
C SER A 58 -7.05 -4.76 3.17
N GLY A 59 -6.80 -3.90 4.17
CA GLY A 59 -7.54 -3.87 5.44
C GLY A 59 -8.97 -3.34 5.26
N VAL A 60 -9.15 -2.27 4.49
CA VAL A 60 -10.46 -1.65 4.20
C VAL A 60 -11.38 -2.61 3.45
N PHE A 61 -10.89 -3.21 2.36
CA PHE A 61 -11.68 -4.06 1.47
C PHE A 61 -11.71 -5.54 1.87
N ARG A 62 -11.10 -5.90 3.01
CA ARG A 62 -11.02 -7.30 3.49
C ARG A 62 -10.44 -8.25 2.45
N ALA A 63 -9.37 -7.81 1.80
CA ALA A 63 -8.73 -8.58 0.74
C ALA A 63 -8.14 -9.87 1.31
N THR A 64 -8.25 -10.95 0.54
CA THR A 64 -7.52 -12.19 0.84
C THR A 64 -6.01 -11.92 0.84
N ALA A 65 -5.21 -12.73 1.55
CA ALA A 65 -3.76 -12.51 1.61
C ALA A 65 -3.11 -12.45 0.22
N ARG A 66 -3.60 -13.27 -0.72
CA ARG A 66 -3.14 -13.29 -2.11
C ARG A 66 -3.49 -12.00 -2.86
N GLN A 67 -4.71 -11.50 -2.71
CA GLN A 67 -5.15 -10.23 -3.29
C GLN A 67 -4.41 -9.04 -2.68
N ALA A 68 -4.24 -9.04 -1.36
CA ALA A 68 -3.48 -8.02 -0.65
C ALA A 68 -2.06 -7.93 -1.20
N LEU A 69 -1.37 -9.08 -1.36
CA LEU A 69 -0.03 -9.14 -1.90
C LEU A 69 0.03 -8.65 -3.35
N SER A 70 -0.84 -9.15 -4.24
CA SER A 70 -0.84 -8.75 -5.65
C SER A 70 -1.16 -7.27 -5.83
N SER A 71 -2.12 -6.73 -5.08
CA SER A 71 -2.50 -5.32 -5.15
C SER A 71 -1.44 -4.42 -4.55
N THR A 72 -0.79 -4.84 -3.47
CA THR A 72 0.35 -4.11 -2.86
C THR A 72 1.52 -4.01 -3.82
N LEU A 73 1.88 -5.11 -4.47
CA LEU A 73 2.95 -5.12 -5.47
C LEU A 73 2.58 -4.28 -6.70
N ALA A 74 1.35 -4.40 -7.20
CA ALA A 74 0.90 -3.62 -8.36
C ALA A 74 0.91 -2.11 -8.07
N LEU A 75 0.44 -1.70 -6.89
CA LEU A 75 0.46 -0.29 -6.48
C LEU A 75 1.88 0.21 -6.23
N GLY A 76 2.72 -0.57 -5.53
CA GLY A 76 4.12 -0.21 -5.32
C GLY A 76 4.86 -0.02 -6.64
N VAL A 77 4.76 -0.98 -7.57
CA VAL A 77 5.40 -0.87 -8.89
C VAL A 77 4.81 0.30 -9.70
N GLY A 78 3.50 0.52 -9.66
CA GLY A 78 2.85 1.62 -10.37
C GLY A 78 3.33 3.00 -9.91
N PHE A 79 3.44 3.22 -8.60
CA PHE A 79 3.97 4.47 -8.06
C PHE A 79 5.47 4.63 -8.28
N ALA A 80 6.25 3.53 -8.21
CA ALA A 80 7.67 3.56 -8.55
C ALA A 80 7.88 3.97 -10.01
N LEU A 81 7.11 3.40 -10.94
CA LEU A 81 7.14 3.78 -12.36
C LEU A 81 6.68 5.22 -12.58
N GLY A 82 5.65 5.68 -11.87
CA GLY A 82 5.23 7.08 -11.92
C GLY A 82 6.34 8.05 -11.54
N ALA A 83 7.07 7.74 -10.46
CA ALA A 83 8.24 8.53 -10.03
C ALA A 83 9.40 8.48 -11.05
N VAL A 84 9.60 7.35 -11.74
CA VAL A 84 10.58 7.28 -12.84
C VAL A 84 10.16 8.17 -14.01
N VAL A 85 8.89 8.18 -14.38
CA VAL A 85 8.39 9.04 -15.47
C VAL A 85 8.53 10.51 -15.13
N ASP A 86 8.24 10.90 -13.89
CA ASP A 86 8.37 12.29 -13.42
C ASP A 86 9.84 12.79 -13.40
N LEU A 87 10.80 11.87 -13.41
CA LEU A 87 12.23 12.17 -13.42
C LEU A 87 12.78 12.52 -14.83
N PHE A 88 12.13 12.06 -15.90
CA PHE A 88 12.58 12.22 -17.30
C PHE A 88 11.85 13.37 -18.01
#